data_AF-A0A9E3KIQ1-F1
#
_entry.id   AF-A0A9E3KIQ1-F1
#
_cell.length_a   1.000
_cell.length_b   1.000
_cell.length_c   1.000
_cell.angle_alpha   90.00
_cell.angle_beta   90.00
_cell.angle_gamma   90.00
#
_symmetry.space_group_name_H-M   'P 1'
#
loop_
_entity.id
_entity.type
_entity.pdbx_description
1 polymer ?
#
loop_
_entity_poly.entity_id
_entity_poly.type
_entity_poly.pdbx_seq_one_letter_code
_entity_poly.pdbx_strand_id
1 'polypeptide(L)'
;MKHLIWITAIILLGACGAKEKAELQSQVDSLRIELETSQRVANTLMEVGVLMDSIDASRQLLRINMVEGTTYDDYTSRMKDLNKYVKDTERKISDLESALKKSQGNAASYARQIKKLKDDLQAKTNEILALQEQVEKYRNENQNLINLAEMQSAEIADKEIQIAAKEQELALIEARIQELMIQSKVNEADAYYARAQAVEEAASRTKLAPKKKKETLQEALELYKKSLSLGKQEAQAKINELQKKI
;
A
#
# COMPACT_ATOMS: atom_id res chain seq x y z
N MET A 1 106.99 -32.17 -29.00
CA MET A 1 105.51 -32.15 -28.83
C MET A 1 105.16 -31.78 -27.39
N LYS A 2 105.34 -30.50 -27.03
CA LYS A 2 105.22 -29.95 -25.66
C LYS A 2 103.96 -29.10 -25.44
N HIS A 3 103.02 -29.08 -26.40
CA HIS A 3 101.84 -28.22 -26.37
C HIS A 3 100.53 -28.91 -25.95
N LEU A 4 100.55 -30.21 -25.63
CA LEU A 4 99.32 -30.96 -25.31
C LEU A 4 98.95 -30.95 -23.82
N ILE A 5 99.83 -30.46 -22.93
CA ILE A 5 99.63 -30.54 -21.46
C ILE A 5 99.06 -29.23 -20.88
N TRP A 6 99.04 -28.14 -21.65
CA TRP A 6 98.52 -26.83 -21.18
C TRP A 6 97.02 -26.61 -21.44
N ILE A 7 96.35 -27.49 -22.19
CA ILE A 7 94.93 -27.32 -22.56
C ILE A 7 93.98 -27.97 -21.53
N THR A 8 94.47 -28.91 -20.72
CA THR A 8 93.64 -29.64 -19.74
C THR A 8 93.41 -28.90 -18.42
N ALA A 9 94.19 -27.85 -18.11
CA ALA A 9 94.05 -27.09 -16.86
C ALA A 9 92.99 -25.95 -16.92
N ILE A 10 92.57 -25.52 -18.12
CA ILE A 10 91.60 -24.40 -18.28
C ILE A 10 90.14 -24.88 -18.27
N ILE A 11 89.88 -26.17 -18.52
CA ILE A 11 88.51 -26.72 -18.58
C ILE A 11 87.92 -27.01 -17.18
N LEU A 12 88.75 -27.17 -16.15
CA LEU A 12 88.29 -27.51 -14.79
C LEU A 12 87.84 -26.29 -13.96
N LEU A 13 88.17 -25.06 -14.35
CA LEU A 13 87.75 -23.84 -13.66
C LEU A 13 86.41 -23.26 -14.17
N GLY A 14 85.97 -23.63 -15.39
CA GLY A 14 84.69 -23.19 -15.95
C GLY A 14 83.47 -24.01 -15.49
N ALA A 15 83.68 -25.24 -15.02
CA ALA A 15 82.60 -26.15 -14.63
C ALA A 15 82.06 -25.91 -13.21
N CYS A 16 82.84 -25.24 -12.34
CA CYS A 16 82.44 -24.99 -10.95
C CYS A 16 81.45 -23.82 -10.82
N GLY A 17 81.54 -22.80 -11.68
CA GLY A 17 80.58 -21.68 -11.71
C GLY A 17 79.29 -21.95 -12.50
N ALA A 18 79.24 -23.00 -13.32
CA ALA A 18 78.06 -23.31 -14.14
C ALA A 18 76.90 -23.88 -13.32
N LYS A 19 77.19 -24.68 -12.29
CA LYS A 19 76.17 -25.23 -11.37
C LYS A 19 75.56 -24.15 -10.49
N GLU A 20 76.41 -23.35 -9.86
CA GLU A 20 75.98 -22.26 -8.98
C GLU A 20 75.20 -21.19 -9.77
N LYS A 21 75.62 -20.88 -10.99
CA LYS A 21 74.87 -20.01 -11.90
C LYS A 21 73.52 -20.60 -12.28
N ALA A 22 73.43 -21.90 -12.60
CA ALA A 22 72.15 -22.53 -12.95
C ALA A 22 71.18 -22.57 -11.76
N GLU A 23 71.69 -22.78 -10.55
CA GLU A 23 70.92 -22.79 -9.30
C GLU A 23 70.44 -21.39 -8.92
N LEU A 24 71.31 -20.37 -9.03
CA LEU A 24 70.92 -18.96 -8.89
C LEU A 24 69.89 -18.56 -9.94
N GLN A 25 70.02 -19.02 -11.18
CA GLN A 25 69.08 -18.73 -12.26
C GLN A 25 67.71 -19.36 -11.97
N SER A 26 67.67 -20.60 -11.47
CA SER A 26 66.43 -21.26 -11.08
C SER A 26 65.76 -20.56 -9.88
N GLN A 27 66.54 -20.05 -8.93
CA GLN A 27 66.02 -19.28 -7.80
C GLN A 27 65.48 -17.91 -8.25
N VAL A 28 66.17 -17.22 -9.16
CA VAL A 28 65.67 -15.96 -9.74
C VAL A 28 64.37 -16.19 -10.51
N ASP A 29 64.29 -17.29 -11.27
CA ASP A 29 63.07 -17.65 -12.01
C ASP A 29 61.93 -18.02 -11.06
N SER A 30 62.20 -18.77 -9.98
CA SER A 30 61.18 -19.08 -8.98
C SER A 30 60.70 -17.84 -8.24
N LEU A 31 61.62 -16.95 -7.84
CA LEU A 31 61.30 -15.69 -7.16
C LEU A 31 60.53 -14.74 -8.09
N ARG A 32 60.82 -14.71 -9.40
CA ARG A 32 60.04 -13.95 -10.37
C ARG A 32 58.60 -14.47 -10.48
N ILE A 33 58.43 -15.78 -10.58
CA ILE A 33 57.10 -16.41 -10.62
C ILE A 33 56.32 -16.12 -9.33
N GLU A 34 56.98 -16.19 -8.17
CA GLU A 34 56.37 -15.90 -6.88
C GLU A 34 55.99 -14.43 -6.73
N LEU A 35 56.84 -13.50 -7.17
CA LEU A 35 56.57 -12.07 -7.19
C LEU A 35 55.38 -11.74 -8.10
N GLU A 36 55.34 -12.29 -9.31
CA GLU A 36 54.22 -12.10 -10.25
C GLU A 36 52.91 -12.64 -9.67
N THR A 37 52.96 -13.82 -9.04
CA THR A 37 51.81 -14.43 -8.37
C THR A 37 51.33 -13.58 -7.21
N SER A 38 52.24 -13.08 -6.37
CA SER A 38 51.91 -12.19 -5.25
C SER A 38 51.28 -10.89 -5.72
N GLN A 39 51.82 -10.27 -6.79
CA GLN A 39 51.26 -9.05 -7.38
C GLN A 39 49.84 -9.28 -7.91
N ARG A 40 49.60 -10.41 -8.59
CA ARG A 40 48.28 -10.78 -9.10
C ARG A 40 47.27 -10.98 -7.96
N VAL A 41 47.66 -11.70 -6.90
CA VAL A 41 46.83 -11.90 -5.71
C VAL A 41 46.48 -10.57 -5.05
N ALA A 42 47.45 -9.67 -4.89
CA ALA A 42 47.22 -8.34 -4.31
C ALA A 42 46.23 -7.50 -5.15
N ASN A 43 46.38 -7.49 -6.48
CA ASN A 43 45.48 -6.78 -7.38
C ASN A 43 44.05 -7.35 -7.31
N THR A 44 43.90 -8.68 -7.35
CA THR A 44 42.57 -9.30 -7.27
C THR A 44 41.92 -9.09 -5.90
N LEU A 45 42.69 -9.04 -4.80
CA LEU A 45 42.17 -8.68 -3.47
C LEU A 45 41.62 -7.24 -3.45
N MET A 46 42.32 -6.28 -4.08
CA MET A 46 41.81 -4.92 -4.22
C MET A 46 40.51 -4.88 -5.02
N GLU A 47 40.45 -5.61 -6.13
CA GLU A 47 39.23 -5.67 -6.96
C GLU A 47 38.05 -6.30 -6.20
N VAL A 48 38.30 -7.34 -5.39
CA VAL A 48 37.28 -7.93 -4.51
C VAL A 48 36.82 -6.90 -3.47
N GLY A 49 37.74 -6.11 -2.91
CA GLY A 49 37.39 -5.01 -1.99
C GLY A 49 36.43 -4.00 -2.63
N VAL A 50 36.72 -3.53 -3.84
CA VAL A 50 35.85 -2.59 -4.57
C VAL A 50 34.47 -3.20 -4.86
N LEU A 51 34.41 -4.49 -5.20
CA LEU A 51 33.13 -5.18 -5.40
C LEU A 51 32.35 -5.34 -4.09
N MET A 52 33.02 -5.64 -2.98
CA MET A 52 32.42 -5.69 -1.64
C MET A 52 31.82 -4.34 -1.25
N ASP A 53 32.55 -3.24 -1.49
CA ASP A 53 32.05 -1.88 -1.23
C ASP A 53 30.83 -1.55 -2.09
N SER A 54 30.85 -2.00 -3.36
CA SER A 54 29.72 -1.83 -4.29
C SER A 54 28.48 -2.61 -3.83
N ILE A 55 28.66 -3.81 -3.29
CA ILE A 55 27.60 -4.61 -2.67
C ILE A 55 27.03 -3.90 -1.45
N ASP A 56 27.90 -3.36 -0.58
CA ASP A 56 27.48 -2.64 0.62
C ASP A 56 26.68 -1.38 0.29
N ALA A 57 27.17 -0.56 -0.64
CA ALA A 57 26.48 0.64 -1.09
C ALA A 57 25.11 0.31 -1.68
N SER A 58 25.06 -0.67 -2.58
CA SER A 58 23.83 -1.10 -3.25
C SER A 58 22.81 -1.67 -2.25
N ARG A 59 23.25 -2.51 -1.31
CA ARG A 59 22.40 -3.07 -0.26
C ARG A 59 21.87 -1.99 0.68
N GLN A 60 22.70 -1.04 1.09
CA GLN A 60 22.28 0.05 1.96
C GLN A 60 21.22 0.93 1.29
N LEU A 61 21.40 1.22 0.01
CA LEU A 61 20.39 1.93 -0.77
C LEU A 61 19.08 1.15 -0.86
N LEU A 62 19.12 -0.18 -1.07
CA LEU A 62 17.92 -1.01 -1.05
C LEU A 62 17.17 -0.94 0.29
N ARG A 63 17.90 -0.94 1.41
CA ARG A 63 17.28 -0.78 2.74
C ARG A 63 16.60 0.57 2.92
N ILE A 64 17.27 1.66 2.54
CA ILE A 64 16.70 3.02 2.63
C ILE A 64 15.45 3.11 1.76
N ASN A 65 15.56 2.64 0.52
CA ASN A 65 14.47 2.65 -0.45
C ASN A 65 13.26 1.80 -0.01
N MET A 66 13.48 0.71 0.72
CA MET A 66 12.38 -0.07 1.31
C MET A 66 11.65 0.69 2.43
N VAL A 67 12.33 1.55 3.17
CA VAL A 67 11.74 2.35 4.26
C VAL A 67 11.05 3.60 3.72
N GLU A 68 11.70 4.30 2.78
CA GLU A 68 11.22 5.56 2.21
C GLU A 68 10.23 5.36 1.06
N GLY A 69 10.16 4.15 0.51
CA GLY A 69 9.29 3.76 -0.60
C GLY A 69 9.93 4.04 -1.96
N THR A 70 10.05 2.99 -2.78
CA THR A 70 10.45 3.11 -4.21
C THR A 70 9.59 2.23 -5.10
N THR A 71 9.65 2.46 -6.40
CA THR A 71 8.98 1.59 -7.36
C THR A 71 9.59 0.18 -7.34
N TYR A 72 8.76 -0.83 -7.64
CA TYR A 72 9.22 -2.22 -7.73
C TYR A 72 10.25 -2.43 -8.84
N ASP A 73 10.14 -1.66 -9.93
CA ASP A 73 11.07 -1.74 -11.06
C ASP A 73 12.47 -1.25 -10.67
N ASP A 74 12.55 -0.17 -9.88
CA ASP A 74 13.81 0.33 -9.33
C ASP A 74 14.46 -0.69 -8.39
N TYR A 75 13.66 -1.37 -7.56
CA TYR A 75 14.13 -2.44 -6.69
C TYR A 75 14.68 -3.62 -7.51
N THR A 76 13.93 -4.07 -8.51
CA THR A 76 14.30 -5.23 -9.35
C THR A 76 15.60 -4.98 -10.12
N SER A 77 15.75 -3.77 -10.68
CA SER A 77 16.98 -3.39 -11.38
C SER A 77 18.17 -3.38 -10.44
N ARG A 78 18.05 -2.75 -9.26
CA ARG A 78 19.13 -2.70 -8.26
C ARG A 78 19.48 -4.09 -7.72
N MET A 79 18.48 -4.95 -7.53
CA MET A 79 18.69 -6.33 -7.08
C MET A 79 19.43 -7.15 -8.13
N LYS A 80 19.17 -6.93 -9.43
CA LYS A 80 19.90 -7.57 -10.51
C LYS A 80 21.38 -7.17 -10.52
N ASP A 81 21.67 -5.89 -10.35
CA ASP A 81 23.05 -5.38 -10.28
C ASP A 81 23.78 -5.92 -9.04
N LEU A 82 23.10 -5.96 -7.90
CA LEU A 82 23.63 -6.51 -6.66
C LEU A 82 23.99 -8.00 -6.79
N ASN A 83 23.09 -8.80 -7.37
CA ASN A 83 23.34 -10.22 -7.65
C ASN A 83 24.50 -10.42 -8.63
N LYS A 84 24.71 -9.48 -9.57
CA LYS A 84 25.86 -9.51 -10.47
C LYS A 84 27.15 -9.26 -9.69
N TYR A 85 27.21 -8.24 -8.84
CA TYR A 85 28.40 -7.97 -8.01
C TYR A 85 28.74 -9.14 -7.08
N VAL A 86 27.73 -9.78 -6.49
CA VAL A 86 27.91 -11.01 -5.68
C VAL A 86 28.58 -12.10 -6.51
N LYS A 87 28.02 -12.44 -7.69
CA LYS A 87 28.58 -13.47 -8.58
C LYS A 87 29.99 -13.14 -9.05
N ASP A 88 30.26 -11.89 -9.40
CA ASP A 88 31.59 -11.46 -9.83
C ASP A 88 32.59 -11.55 -8.67
N THR A 89 32.16 -11.27 -7.44
CA THR A 89 33.01 -11.42 -6.25
C THR A 89 33.27 -12.89 -5.91
N GLU A 90 32.26 -13.76 -5.98
CA GLU A 90 32.40 -15.21 -5.78
C GLU A 90 33.45 -15.80 -6.72
N ARG A 91 33.39 -15.42 -8.01
CA ARG A 91 34.36 -15.85 -9.02
C ARG A 91 35.78 -15.40 -8.67
N LYS A 92 35.98 -14.13 -8.34
CA LYS A 92 37.31 -13.61 -7.98
C LYS A 92 37.87 -14.22 -6.70
N ILE A 93 37.02 -14.50 -5.71
CA ILE A 93 37.42 -15.24 -4.50
C ILE A 93 37.84 -16.66 -4.86
N SER A 94 37.13 -17.34 -5.76
CA SER A 94 37.50 -18.69 -6.22
C SER A 94 38.82 -18.71 -7.02
N ASP A 95 39.06 -17.68 -7.83
CA ASP A 95 40.33 -17.49 -8.55
C ASP A 95 41.48 -17.26 -7.58
N LEU A 96 41.25 -16.45 -6.53
CA LEU A 96 42.21 -16.23 -5.43
C LEU A 96 42.53 -17.54 -4.69
N GLU A 97 41.51 -18.33 -4.33
CA GLU A 97 41.70 -19.65 -3.70
C GLU A 97 42.54 -20.58 -4.59
N SER A 98 42.30 -20.55 -5.90
CA SER A 98 43.01 -21.39 -6.89
C SER A 98 44.45 -20.93 -7.13
N ALA A 99 44.69 -19.62 -7.19
CA ALA A 99 46.03 -19.05 -7.31
C ALA A 99 46.87 -19.33 -6.05
N LEU A 100 46.25 -19.27 -4.88
CA LEU A 100 46.91 -19.53 -3.61
C LEU A 100 47.40 -20.97 -3.46
N LYS A 101 46.62 -21.96 -3.93
CA LYS A 101 47.01 -23.38 -3.94
C LYS A 101 48.29 -23.66 -4.73
N LYS A 102 48.65 -22.78 -5.67
CA LYS A 102 49.84 -22.90 -6.53
C LYS A 102 51.07 -22.15 -5.98
N SER A 103 50.91 -21.37 -4.91
CA SER A 103 51.96 -20.52 -4.33
C SER A 103 52.54 -21.14 -3.05
N GLN A 104 53.88 -21.13 -2.90
CA GLN A 104 54.57 -21.73 -1.75
C GLN A 104 54.94 -20.73 -0.63
N GLY A 105 55.07 -19.42 -0.91
CA GLY A 105 55.33 -18.39 0.11
C GLY A 105 54.18 -17.38 0.29
N ASN A 106 54.07 -16.85 1.52
CA ASN A 106 52.96 -16.00 2.02
C ASN A 106 51.53 -16.59 1.95
N ALA A 107 51.39 -17.87 1.57
CA ALA A 107 50.11 -18.54 1.37
C ALA A 107 49.18 -18.49 2.60
N ALA A 108 49.74 -18.58 3.82
CA ALA A 108 48.96 -18.59 5.06
C ALA A 108 48.27 -17.26 5.37
N SER A 109 48.87 -16.11 5.01
CA SER A 109 48.29 -14.78 5.25
C SER A 109 47.13 -14.50 4.30
N TYR A 110 47.35 -14.75 3.01
CA TYR A 110 46.30 -14.60 1.99
C TYR A 110 45.15 -15.58 2.21
N ALA A 111 45.41 -16.82 2.66
CA ALA A 111 44.37 -17.78 3.01
C ALA A 111 43.37 -17.23 4.03
N ARG A 112 43.87 -16.56 5.08
CA ARG A 112 43.02 -15.96 6.13
C ARG A 112 42.19 -14.80 5.58
N GLN A 113 42.78 -13.96 4.75
CA GLN A 113 42.09 -12.83 4.13
C GLN A 113 40.99 -13.31 3.18
N ILE A 114 41.29 -14.28 2.31
CA ILE A 114 40.33 -14.88 1.39
C ILE A 114 39.18 -15.54 2.15
N LYS A 115 39.49 -16.27 3.23
CA LYS A 115 38.46 -16.84 4.11
C LYS A 115 37.55 -15.77 4.69
N LYS A 116 38.13 -14.68 5.22
CA LYS A 116 37.35 -13.56 5.75
C LYS A 116 36.45 -12.94 4.68
N LEU A 117 36.97 -12.69 3.48
CA LEU A 117 36.18 -12.14 2.36
C LEU A 117 35.01 -13.07 1.97
N LYS A 118 35.22 -14.38 2.04
CA LYS A 118 34.18 -15.38 1.79
C LYS A 118 33.10 -15.36 2.88
N ASP A 119 33.51 -15.32 4.14
CA ASP A 119 32.60 -15.23 5.28
C ASP A 119 31.78 -13.92 5.21
N ASP A 120 32.44 -12.79 4.92
CA ASP A 120 31.81 -11.47 4.76
C ASP A 120 30.83 -11.46 3.57
N LEU A 121 31.23 -12.01 2.41
CA LEU A 121 30.36 -12.14 1.25
C LEU A 121 29.14 -13.01 1.55
N GLN A 122 29.32 -14.13 2.24
CA GLN A 122 28.23 -15.02 2.64
C GLN A 122 27.23 -14.31 3.56
N ALA A 123 27.71 -13.54 4.53
CA ALA A 123 26.85 -12.72 5.39
C ALA A 123 26.04 -11.71 4.57
N LYS A 124 26.68 -11.00 3.65
CA LYS A 124 26.00 -10.04 2.75
C LYS A 124 24.96 -10.73 1.85
N THR A 125 25.29 -11.90 1.29
CA THR A 125 24.35 -12.69 0.48
C THR A 125 23.12 -13.10 1.27
N ASN A 126 23.28 -13.53 2.53
CA ASN A 126 22.14 -13.86 3.38
C ASN A 126 21.24 -12.65 3.67
N GLU A 127 21.82 -11.47 3.90
CA GLU A 127 21.03 -10.25 4.06
C GLU A 127 20.28 -9.87 2.78
N ILE A 128 20.89 -10.09 1.60
CA ILE A 128 20.24 -9.84 0.32
C ILE A 128 19.02 -10.74 0.13
N LEU A 129 19.13 -12.03 0.50
CA LEU A 129 18.01 -12.96 0.47
C LEU A 129 16.88 -12.51 1.39
N ALA A 130 17.20 -12.06 2.61
CA ALA A 130 16.20 -11.53 3.55
C ALA A 130 15.48 -10.29 2.99
N LEU A 131 16.20 -9.39 2.30
CA LEU A 131 15.59 -8.24 1.63
C LEU A 131 14.66 -8.68 0.48
N GLN A 132 15.05 -9.67 -0.31
CA GLN A 132 14.21 -10.24 -1.37
C GLN A 132 12.90 -10.81 -0.82
N GLU A 133 12.97 -11.60 0.24
CA GLU A 133 11.79 -12.16 0.92
C GLU A 133 10.88 -11.06 1.46
N GLN A 134 11.45 -10.04 2.10
CA GLN A 134 10.69 -8.93 2.66
C GLN A 134 9.98 -8.12 1.57
N VAL A 135 10.61 -7.88 0.42
CA VAL A 135 9.97 -7.18 -0.70
C VAL A 135 8.83 -8.00 -1.31
N GLU A 136 9.01 -9.31 -1.50
CA GLU A 136 7.92 -10.15 -2.00
C GLU A 136 6.74 -10.23 -1.01
N LYS A 137 7.03 -10.24 0.30
CA LYS A 137 6.00 -10.12 1.33
C LYS A 137 5.22 -8.80 1.20
N TYR A 138 5.92 -7.66 1.13
CA TYR A 138 5.26 -6.35 1.00
C TYR A 138 4.51 -6.20 -0.33
N ARG A 139 5.01 -6.79 -1.41
CA ARG A 139 4.29 -6.82 -2.69
C ARG A 139 2.94 -7.52 -2.55
N ASN A 140 2.92 -8.70 -1.92
CA ASN A 140 1.69 -9.46 -1.71
C ASN A 140 0.73 -8.73 -0.76
N GLU A 141 1.23 -8.15 0.33
CA GLU A 141 0.43 -7.34 1.25
C GLU A 141 -0.19 -6.13 0.54
N ASN A 142 0.59 -5.40 -0.26
CA ASN A 142 0.10 -4.26 -1.04
C ASN A 142 -0.96 -4.67 -2.06
N GLN A 143 -0.79 -5.79 -2.78
CA GLN A 143 -1.81 -6.27 -3.71
C GLN A 143 -3.11 -6.63 -3.00
N ASN A 144 -3.03 -7.26 -1.83
CA ASN A 144 -4.20 -7.57 -1.02
C ASN A 144 -4.92 -6.31 -0.53
N LEU A 145 -4.15 -5.30 -0.12
CA LEU A 145 -4.70 -4.00 0.30
C LEU A 145 -5.38 -3.27 -0.86
N ILE A 146 -4.80 -3.31 -2.07
CA ILE A 146 -5.42 -2.75 -3.27
C ILE A 146 -6.77 -3.42 -3.54
N ASN A 147 -6.80 -4.76 -3.56
CA ASN A 147 -8.04 -5.51 -3.80
C ASN A 147 -9.10 -5.19 -2.72
N LEU A 148 -8.69 -5.09 -1.46
CA LEU A 148 -9.59 -4.73 -0.36
C LEU A 148 -10.15 -3.31 -0.54
N ALA A 149 -9.31 -2.34 -0.91
CA ALA A 149 -9.72 -0.96 -1.15
C ALA A 149 -10.71 -0.86 -2.34
N GLU A 150 -10.49 -1.63 -3.40
CA GLU A 150 -11.42 -1.72 -4.53
C GLU A 150 -12.77 -2.30 -4.11
N MET A 151 -12.78 -3.39 -3.33
CA MET A 151 -14.01 -3.97 -2.78
C MET A 151 -14.76 -3.00 -1.89
N GLN A 152 -14.06 -2.31 -0.99
CA GLN A 152 -14.66 -1.30 -0.11
C GLN A 152 -15.21 -0.11 -0.90
N SER A 153 -14.52 0.33 -1.95
CA SER A 153 -14.99 1.41 -2.83
C SER A 153 -16.28 1.02 -3.55
N ALA A 154 -16.38 -0.23 -4.03
CA ALA A 154 -17.61 -0.74 -4.63
C ALA A 154 -18.76 -0.85 -3.62
N GLU A 155 -18.48 -1.31 -2.39
CA GLU A 155 -19.49 -1.39 -1.32
C GLU A 155 -20.01 0.00 -0.91
N ILE A 156 -19.11 1.00 -0.85
CA ILE A 156 -19.50 2.39 -0.56
C ILE A 156 -20.42 2.92 -1.66
N ALA A 157 -20.06 2.73 -2.93
CA ALA A 157 -20.88 3.18 -4.06
C ALA A 157 -22.29 2.54 -4.05
N ASP A 158 -22.39 1.25 -3.74
CA ASP A 158 -23.69 0.57 -3.60
C ASP A 158 -24.52 1.14 -2.44
N LYS A 159 -23.88 1.38 -1.29
CA LYS A 159 -24.55 2.01 -0.14
C LYS A 159 -25.01 3.43 -0.42
N GLU A 160 -24.24 4.22 -1.16
CA GLU A 160 -24.65 5.57 -1.58
C GLU A 160 -25.91 5.53 -2.46
N ILE A 161 -25.99 4.57 -3.39
CA ILE A 161 -27.20 4.36 -4.21
C ILE A 161 -28.39 3.97 -3.33
N GLN A 162 -28.20 3.06 -2.37
CA GLN A 162 -29.27 2.65 -1.46
C GLN A 162 -29.75 3.80 -0.57
N ILE A 163 -28.84 4.64 -0.08
CA ILE A 163 -29.19 5.84 0.71
C ILE A 163 -30.03 6.79 -0.13
N ALA A 164 -29.58 7.13 -1.34
CA ALA A 164 -30.31 8.02 -2.23
C ALA A 164 -31.72 7.50 -2.57
N ALA A 165 -31.87 6.19 -2.79
CA ALA A 165 -33.18 5.58 -3.01
C ALA A 165 -34.10 5.70 -1.79
N LYS A 166 -33.57 5.46 -0.58
CA LYS A 166 -34.33 5.60 0.66
C LYS A 166 -34.70 7.05 0.98
N GLU A 167 -33.84 8.01 0.66
CA GLU A 167 -34.16 9.43 0.80
C GLU A 167 -35.34 9.84 -0.10
N GLN A 168 -35.38 9.34 -1.33
CA GLN A 168 -36.52 9.55 -2.23
C GLN A 168 -37.80 8.89 -1.71
N GLU A 169 -37.71 7.66 -1.22
CA GLU A 169 -38.85 6.95 -0.62
C GLU A 169 -39.39 7.71 0.60
N LEU A 170 -38.50 8.20 1.47
CA LEU A 170 -38.87 8.97 2.65
C LEU A 170 -39.61 10.26 2.25
N ALA A 171 -39.08 11.01 1.28
CA ALA A 171 -39.73 12.23 0.77
C ALA A 171 -41.13 11.96 0.21
N LEU A 172 -41.33 10.84 -0.50
CA LEU A 172 -42.65 10.43 -1.00
C LEU A 172 -43.62 10.08 0.13
N ILE A 173 -43.15 9.37 1.16
CA ILE A 173 -43.96 9.03 2.34
C ILE A 173 -44.35 10.29 3.10
N GLU A 174 -43.41 11.22 3.30
CA GLU A 174 -43.68 12.50 3.96
C GLU A 174 -44.73 13.33 3.21
N ALA A 175 -44.63 13.43 1.88
CA ALA A 175 -45.63 14.09 1.06
C ALA A 175 -47.01 13.45 1.19
N ARG A 176 -47.08 12.11 1.19
CA ARG A 176 -48.33 11.36 1.37
C ARG A 176 -48.94 11.56 2.76
N ILE A 177 -48.12 11.63 3.81
CA ILE A 177 -48.59 11.93 5.17
C ILE A 177 -49.20 13.33 5.23
N GLN A 178 -48.54 14.33 4.64
CA GLN A 178 -49.06 15.69 4.58
C GLN A 178 -50.40 15.74 3.82
N GLU A 179 -50.49 15.05 2.69
CA GLU A 179 -51.74 14.94 1.92
C GLU A 179 -52.86 14.31 2.76
N LEU A 180 -52.60 13.17 3.41
CA LEU A 180 -53.57 12.49 4.27
C LEU A 180 -54.02 13.36 5.45
N MET A 181 -53.10 14.13 6.05
CA MET A 181 -53.45 15.08 7.11
C MET A 181 -54.37 16.19 6.60
N ILE A 182 -54.09 16.75 5.42
CA ILE A 182 -54.94 17.77 4.80
C ILE A 182 -56.32 17.18 4.47
N GLN A 183 -56.37 16.01 3.82
CA GLN A 183 -57.61 15.32 3.49
C GLN A 183 -58.43 15.02 4.76
N SER A 184 -57.79 14.53 5.83
CA SER A 184 -58.47 14.26 7.10
C SER A 184 -59.08 15.53 7.70
N LYS A 185 -58.35 16.67 7.69
CA LYS A 185 -58.88 17.96 8.17
C LYS A 185 -60.07 18.43 7.35
N VAL A 186 -59.99 18.32 6.01
CA VAL A 186 -61.09 18.70 5.11
C VAL A 186 -62.32 17.83 5.38
N ASN A 187 -62.15 16.51 5.46
CA ASN A 187 -63.24 15.58 5.74
C ASN A 187 -63.89 15.85 7.11
N GLU A 188 -63.09 16.14 8.13
CA GLU A 188 -63.61 16.49 9.46
C GLU A 188 -64.38 17.83 9.43
N ALA A 189 -63.85 18.83 8.72
CA ALA A 189 -64.52 20.12 8.53
C ALA A 189 -65.86 19.96 7.81
N ASP A 190 -65.91 19.14 6.76
CA ASP A 190 -67.13 18.84 5.99
C ASP A 190 -68.15 18.07 6.83
N ALA A 191 -67.71 17.12 7.65
CA ALA A 191 -68.59 16.38 8.56
C ALA A 191 -69.25 17.30 9.60
N TYR A 192 -68.48 18.21 10.21
CA TYR A 192 -69.04 19.22 11.12
C TYR A 192 -70.00 20.16 10.40
N TYR A 193 -69.69 20.58 9.18
CA TYR A 193 -70.55 21.45 8.37
C TYR A 193 -71.88 20.78 8.06
N ALA A 194 -71.85 19.54 7.55
CA ALA A 194 -73.05 18.77 7.22
C ALA A 194 -73.92 18.52 8.47
N ARG A 195 -73.29 18.21 9.61
CA ARG A 195 -73.99 18.07 10.89
C ARG A 195 -74.63 19.39 11.33
N ALA A 196 -73.92 20.51 11.19
CA ALA A 196 -74.45 21.84 11.50
C ALA A 196 -75.68 22.19 10.65
N GLN A 197 -75.64 21.89 9.34
CA GLN A 197 -76.77 22.08 8.43
C GLN A 197 -78.00 21.27 8.85
N ALA A 198 -77.80 19.99 9.20
CA ALA A 198 -78.90 19.13 9.66
C ALA A 198 -79.52 19.65 10.97
N VAL A 199 -78.70 20.13 11.91
CA VAL A 199 -79.16 20.69 13.19
C VAL A 199 -79.88 22.03 12.98
N GLU A 200 -79.36 22.91 12.11
CA GLU A 200 -80.02 24.16 11.72
C GLU A 200 -81.39 23.89 11.09
N GLU A 201 -81.48 22.91 10.19
CA GLU A 201 -82.74 22.52 9.57
C GLU A 201 -83.73 21.98 10.61
N ALA A 202 -83.29 21.14 11.55
CA ALA A 202 -84.14 20.67 12.65
C ALA A 202 -84.67 21.82 13.52
N ALA A 203 -83.83 22.82 13.82
CA ALA A 203 -84.26 24.03 14.52
C ALA A 203 -85.29 24.83 13.70
N SER A 204 -85.10 24.94 12.39
CA SER A 204 -86.05 25.62 11.49
C SER A 204 -87.43 24.96 11.46
N ARG A 205 -87.47 23.63 11.55
CA ARG A 205 -88.69 22.81 11.60
C ARG A 205 -89.42 22.90 12.94
N THR A 206 -88.74 23.31 14.01
CA THR A 206 -89.34 23.46 15.36
C THR A 206 -90.15 24.76 15.44
N LYS A 207 -91.49 24.65 15.43
CA LYS A 207 -92.42 25.82 15.41
C LYS A 207 -92.94 26.26 16.78
N LEU A 208 -93.14 25.33 17.72
CA LEU A 208 -93.92 25.55 18.94
C LEU A 208 -93.09 25.57 20.24
N ALA A 209 -91.75 25.51 20.15
CA ALA A 209 -90.86 25.49 21.31
C ALA A 209 -89.68 26.46 21.11
N PRO A 210 -89.86 27.77 21.40
CA PRO A 210 -88.88 28.81 21.07
C PRO A 210 -87.55 28.65 21.82
N LYS A 211 -87.59 28.23 23.08
CA LYS A 211 -86.38 27.97 23.88
C LYS A 211 -85.54 26.83 23.28
N LYS A 212 -86.19 25.72 22.92
CA LYS A 212 -85.54 24.57 22.27
C LYS A 212 -84.97 24.94 20.90
N LYS A 213 -85.71 25.71 20.12
CA LYS A 213 -85.22 26.25 18.84
C LYS A 213 -83.94 27.07 19.02
N LYS A 214 -83.88 27.97 20.01
CA LYS A 214 -82.67 28.76 20.30
C LYS A 214 -81.49 27.88 20.73
N GLU A 215 -81.72 26.89 21.59
CA GLU A 215 -80.70 25.90 22.00
C GLU A 215 -80.15 25.13 20.79
N THR A 216 -81.02 24.65 19.89
CA THR A 216 -80.61 23.91 18.68
C THR A 216 -79.87 24.82 17.67
N LEU A 217 -80.26 26.09 17.53
CA LEU A 217 -79.52 27.06 16.71
C LEU A 217 -78.14 27.37 17.29
N GLN A 218 -77.99 27.41 18.62
CA GLN A 218 -76.68 27.56 19.27
C GLN A 218 -75.80 26.33 19.03
N GLU A 219 -76.36 25.12 19.08
CA GLU A 219 -75.62 23.89 18.73
C GLU A 219 -75.14 23.91 17.27
N ALA A 220 -76.00 24.30 16.33
CA ALA A 220 -75.61 24.46 14.93
C ALA A 220 -74.49 25.50 14.77
N LEU A 221 -74.58 26.64 15.48
CA LEU A 221 -73.57 27.69 15.46
C LEU A 221 -72.20 27.17 15.94
N GLU A 222 -72.15 26.40 17.02
CA GLU A 222 -70.89 25.82 17.52
C GLU A 222 -70.30 24.80 16.55
N LEU A 223 -71.12 23.98 15.89
CA LEU A 223 -70.65 23.06 14.86
C LEU A 223 -70.11 23.78 13.62
N TYR A 224 -70.74 24.87 13.17
CA TYR A 224 -70.19 25.69 12.09
C TYR A 224 -68.88 26.37 12.50
N LYS A 225 -68.73 26.86 13.73
CA LYS A 225 -67.46 27.40 14.23
C LYS A 225 -66.35 26.35 14.21
N LYS A 226 -66.64 25.11 14.61
CA LYS A 226 -65.69 23.99 14.53
C LYS A 226 -65.29 23.68 13.09
N SER A 227 -66.25 23.60 12.18
CA SER A 227 -65.99 23.43 10.74
C SER A 227 -65.12 24.56 10.17
N LEU A 228 -65.41 25.82 10.52
CA LEU A 228 -64.60 26.97 10.13
C LEU A 228 -63.17 26.90 10.68
N SER A 229 -63.02 26.50 11.94
CA SER A 229 -61.69 26.37 12.58
C SER A 229 -60.80 25.33 11.91
N LEU A 230 -61.41 24.37 11.21
CA LEU A 230 -60.73 23.35 10.41
C LEU A 230 -60.52 23.77 8.94
N GLY A 231 -60.96 24.97 8.55
CA GLY A 231 -60.67 25.59 7.25
C GLY A 231 -61.85 25.68 6.28
N LYS A 232 -63.07 25.24 6.64
CA LYS A 232 -64.25 25.34 5.77
C LYS A 232 -64.80 26.76 5.74
N GLN A 233 -64.36 27.57 4.78
CA GLN A 233 -64.74 28.99 4.70
C GLN A 233 -66.24 29.24 4.52
N GLU A 234 -66.96 28.31 3.88
CA GLU A 234 -68.43 28.37 3.71
C GLU A 234 -69.18 28.50 5.05
N ALA A 235 -68.62 27.94 6.13
CA ALA A 235 -69.19 28.03 7.48
C ALA A 235 -69.27 29.48 7.99
N GLN A 236 -68.42 30.39 7.53
CA GLN A 236 -68.42 31.79 7.98
C GLN A 236 -69.74 32.49 7.65
N ALA A 237 -70.30 32.26 6.47
CA ALA A 237 -71.57 32.85 6.07
C ALA A 237 -72.71 32.37 6.99
N LYS A 238 -72.73 31.07 7.30
CA LYS A 238 -73.72 30.47 8.20
C LYS A 238 -73.59 30.92 9.64
N ILE A 239 -72.38 31.08 10.14
CA ILE A 239 -72.10 31.67 11.46
C ILE A 239 -72.70 33.08 11.53
N ASN A 240 -72.43 33.92 10.54
CA ASN A 240 -72.92 35.31 10.50
C ASN A 240 -74.45 35.37 10.42
N GLU A 241 -75.09 34.46 9.68
CA GLU A 241 -76.56 34.35 9.59
C GLU A 241 -77.18 33.92 10.93
N LEU A 242 -76.61 32.90 11.58
CA LEU A 242 -77.14 32.36 12.84
C LEU A 242 -76.96 33.33 14.01
N GLN A 243 -75.83 34.03 14.08
CA GLN A 243 -75.59 35.05 15.10
C GLN A 243 -76.63 36.19 15.08
N LYS A 244 -77.22 36.49 13.92
CA LYS A 244 -78.30 37.48 13.81
C LYS A 244 -79.67 36.94 14.24
N LYS A 245 -79.84 35.61 14.26
CA LYS A 245 -81.13 34.92 14.53
C LYS A 245 -81.29 34.46 15.98
N ILE A 246 -80.20 34.38 16.75
CA ILE A 246 -80.13 33.90 18.14
C ILE A 246 -80.24 35.08 19.11
#